data_AF-A0A7S3MU61-F1
#
_entry.id   AF-A0A7S3MU61-F1
#
_cell.length_a   1.000
_cell.length_b   1.000
_cell.length_c   1.000
_cell.angle_alpha   90.00
_cell.angle_beta   90.00
_cell.angle_gamma   90.00
#
_symmetry.space_group_name_H-M   'P 1'
#
loop_
_entity.id
_entity.type
_entity.pdbx_description
1 polymer ?
#
loop_
_entity_poly.entity_id
_entity_poly.type
_entity_poly.pdbx_seq_one_letter_code
_entity_poly.pdbx_strand_id
1 'polypeptide(L)'
;MLNNIPLGTYETCNIYEDQFFYTECRYKYWVWLLVVMAIMATLTFMGLKNQKFIQKFSTFARIFILLVMLITSLVALFMEEPLNPSLPKDGVPELSFQNIAMGVPLLKFATGFQSILASVTKEMKNKTTTSYLSIVLTSAVIFVFCGSLGVVTGSALEGYQAPSLSTLAWSGYSAGILPRPLWTVLVEYFVILFPAFNILTSGPITAIALSENIASMVPCKQKFLRGVVWVLPLVLSFFFYDMGKAAAFAGLTAYYVVFISMPLIHMVARRQVTQKSPYEGWHSSEVLAWSIIVFVSFVFILNTYYLVTTL
;
A
#
# COMPACT_ATOMS: atom_id res chain seq x y z
N MET A 1 11.74 -11.32 -19.42
CA MET A 1 11.33 -9.92 -19.68
C MET A 1 9.87 -9.78 -19.31
N LEU A 2 9.56 -9.08 -18.20
CA LEU A 2 8.20 -8.91 -17.71
C LEU A 2 7.55 -7.69 -18.40
N ASN A 3 6.93 -7.90 -19.54
CA ASN A 3 6.17 -6.84 -20.19
C ASN A 3 4.87 -6.57 -19.41
N ASN A 4 4.63 -5.33 -19.04
CA ASN A 4 3.60 -4.95 -18.07
C ASN A 4 2.53 -3.97 -18.59
N ILE A 5 2.66 -3.47 -19.83
CA ILE A 5 1.65 -2.59 -20.45
C ILE A 5 1.19 -3.17 -21.80
N PRO A 6 0.04 -3.88 -21.85
CA PRO A 6 -0.58 -4.29 -23.10
C PRO A 6 -1.46 -3.18 -23.69
N LEU A 7 -1.35 -2.93 -25.01
CA LEU A 7 -2.26 -2.04 -25.72
C LEU A 7 -2.65 -2.64 -27.07
N GLY A 8 -3.78 -3.36 -27.08
CA GLY A 8 -4.35 -3.94 -28.30
C GLY A 8 -3.42 -4.93 -29.00
N THR A 9 -3.23 -4.75 -30.30
CA THR A 9 -2.39 -5.60 -31.17
C THR A 9 -0.91 -5.21 -31.15
N TYR A 10 -0.50 -4.22 -30.35
CA TYR A 10 0.88 -3.74 -30.30
C TYR A 10 1.71 -4.52 -29.26
N GLU A 11 3.02 -4.63 -29.51
CA GLU A 11 3.95 -5.31 -28.62
C GLU A 11 3.89 -4.75 -27.18
N THR A 12 3.92 -5.66 -26.22
CA THR A 12 3.90 -5.36 -24.78
C THR A 12 5.28 -4.85 -24.37
N CYS A 13 5.34 -3.87 -23.46
CA CYS A 13 6.60 -3.26 -23.03
C CYS A 13 6.73 -3.21 -21.51
N ASN A 14 7.94 -3.05 -21.00
CA ASN A 14 8.24 -2.86 -19.58
C ASN A 14 8.62 -1.40 -19.29
N ILE A 15 7.73 -0.64 -18.62
CA ILE A 15 8.00 0.77 -18.27
C ILE A 15 9.18 0.95 -17.29
N TYR A 16 9.57 -0.10 -16.57
CA TYR A 16 10.66 -0.05 -15.60
C TYR A 16 12.05 -0.14 -16.25
N GLU A 17 12.14 -0.63 -17.48
CA GLU A 17 13.41 -0.79 -18.21
C GLU A 17 13.69 0.38 -19.17
N ASP A 18 12.66 1.17 -19.48
CA ASP A 18 12.77 2.24 -20.48
C ASP A 18 13.31 3.54 -19.87
N GLN A 19 14.48 3.98 -20.36
CA GLN A 19 15.17 5.17 -19.86
C GLN A 19 14.80 6.46 -20.62
N PHE A 20 14.21 6.35 -21.81
CA PHE A 20 13.90 7.52 -22.64
C PHE A 20 12.52 8.10 -22.34
N PHE A 21 12.41 9.43 -22.38
CA PHE A 21 11.17 10.12 -21.99
C PHE A 21 10.07 10.04 -23.07
N TYR A 22 10.43 9.87 -24.33
CA TYR A 22 9.49 9.83 -25.45
C TYR A 22 9.60 8.50 -26.18
N THR A 23 8.97 7.49 -25.60
CA THR A 23 8.89 6.15 -26.19
C THR A 23 7.44 5.71 -26.33
N GLU A 24 7.19 4.78 -27.25
CA GLU A 24 5.87 4.19 -27.43
C GLU A 24 5.35 3.56 -26.13
N CYS A 25 6.25 3.02 -25.31
CA CYS A 25 5.89 2.43 -24.02
C CYS A 25 5.31 3.45 -23.04
N ARG A 26 5.90 4.65 -22.99
CA ARG A 26 5.42 5.71 -22.10
C ARG A 26 4.11 6.34 -22.57
N TYR A 27 3.89 6.45 -23.89
CA TYR A 27 2.59 6.84 -24.42
C TYR A 27 1.50 5.82 -24.02
N LYS A 28 1.80 4.52 -24.16
CA LYS A 28 0.90 3.43 -23.74
C LYS A 28 0.57 3.50 -22.24
N TYR A 29 1.57 3.77 -21.41
CA TYR A 29 1.40 4.00 -19.98
C TYR A 29 0.44 5.16 -19.69
N TRP A 30 0.62 6.33 -20.33
CA TRP A 30 -0.21 7.51 -20.08
C TRP A 30 -1.67 7.31 -20.49
N VAL A 31 -1.94 6.59 -21.58
CA VAL A 31 -3.31 6.25 -21.98
C VAL A 31 -3.99 5.42 -20.89
N TRP A 32 -3.32 4.37 -20.39
CA TRP A 32 -3.86 3.55 -19.31
C TRP A 32 -3.99 4.33 -17.99
N LEU A 33 -3.04 5.19 -17.68
CA LEU A 33 -3.09 6.07 -16.52
C LEU A 33 -4.35 6.95 -16.55
N LEU A 34 -4.65 7.59 -17.70
CA LEU A 34 -5.84 8.43 -17.85
C LEU A 34 -7.14 7.62 -17.69
N VAL A 35 -7.21 6.42 -18.28
CA VAL A 35 -8.39 5.54 -18.15
C VAL A 35 -8.61 5.15 -16.68
N VAL A 36 -7.58 4.67 -16.00
CA VAL A 36 -7.67 4.24 -14.60
C VAL A 36 -8.03 5.42 -13.68
N MET A 37 -7.42 6.58 -13.90
CA MET A 37 -7.72 7.81 -13.15
C MET A 37 -9.15 8.30 -13.36
N ALA A 38 -9.68 8.22 -14.59
CA ALA A 38 -11.06 8.57 -14.87
C ALA A 38 -12.06 7.66 -14.13
N ILE A 39 -11.78 6.36 -14.07
CA ILE A 39 -12.61 5.40 -13.31
C ILE A 39 -12.55 5.73 -11.82
N MET A 40 -11.35 5.92 -11.25
CA MET A 40 -11.19 6.25 -9.83
C MET A 40 -11.85 7.59 -9.45
N ALA A 41 -11.73 8.61 -10.31
CA ALA A 41 -12.41 9.88 -10.12
C ALA A 41 -13.93 9.70 -10.11
N THR A 42 -14.48 8.93 -11.06
CA THR A 42 -15.91 8.63 -11.13
C THR A 42 -16.41 7.94 -9.85
N LEU A 43 -15.68 6.94 -9.37
CA LEU A 43 -15.98 6.28 -8.11
C LEU A 43 -15.95 7.30 -6.95
N THR A 44 -14.95 8.17 -6.89
CA THR A 44 -14.85 9.24 -5.86
C THR A 44 -16.10 10.12 -5.83
N PHE A 45 -16.65 10.48 -7.00
CA PHE A 45 -17.89 11.25 -7.08
C PHE A 45 -19.12 10.48 -6.55
N MET A 46 -19.20 9.16 -6.77
CA MET A 46 -20.29 8.33 -6.25
C MET A 46 -20.35 8.31 -4.71
N GLY A 47 -19.20 8.51 -4.03
CA GLY A 47 -19.08 8.55 -2.58
C GLY A 47 -19.13 7.17 -1.89
N LEU A 48 -18.67 7.11 -0.64
CA LEU A 48 -18.43 5.85 0.08
C LEU A 48 -19.72 5.04 0.33
N LYS A 49 -20.84 5.73 0.61
CA LYS A 49 -22.14 5.09 0.89
C LYS A 49 -22.64 4.22 -0.26
N ASN A 50 -22.38 4.62 -1.51
CA ASN A 50 -22.82 3.90 -2.72
C ASN A 50 -21.83 2.81 -3.16
N GLN A 51 -20.61 2.83 -2.64
CA GLN A 51 -19.56 1.86 -2.99
C GLN A 51 -19.54 0.62 -2.07
N LYS A 52 -20.51 0.44 -1.17
CA LYS A 52 -20.51 -0.67 -0.19
C LYS A 52 -20.32 -2.04 -0.85
N PHE A 53 -20.96 -2.28 -1.99
CA PHE A 53 -20.83 -3.54 -2.72
C PHE A 53 -19.41 -3.75 -3.26
N ILE A 54 -18.86 -2.72 -3.93
CA ILE A 54 -17.49 -2.74 -4.49
C ILE A 54 -16.47 -2.99 -3.38
N GLN A 55 -16.63 -2.33 -2.22
CA GLN A 55 -15.70 -2.49 -1.10
C GLN A 55 -15.80 -3.87 -0.45
N LYS A 56 -17.02 -4.44 -0.30
CA LYS A 56 -17.18 -5.81 0.20
C LYS A 56 -16.53 -6.83 -0.72
N PHE A 57 -16.78 -6.73 -2.02
CA PHE A 57 -16.16 -7.61 -3.01
C PHE A 57 -14.64 -7.47 -3.02
N SER A 58 -14.13 -6.23 -3.01
CA SER A 58 -12.70 -5.96 -2.97
C SER A 58 -12.03 -6.55 -1.72
N THR A 59 -12.66 -6.48 -0.55
CA THR A 59 -12.11 -7.07 0.67
C THR A 59 -12.01 -8.59 0.57
N PHE A 60 -13.04 -9.27 0.04
CA PHE A 60 -12.99 -10.71 -0.18
C PHE A 60 -11.89 -11.09 -1.18
N ALA A 61 -11.79 -10.37 -2.30
CA ALA A 61 -10.75 -10.57 -3.30
C ALA A 61 -9.33 -10.37 -2.73
N ARG A 62 -9.13 -9.36 -1.87
CA ARG A 62 -7.85 -9.13 -1.16
C ARG A 62 -7.48 -10.32 -0.28
N ILE A 63 -8.41 -10.76 0.58
CA ILE A 63 -8.15 -11.90 1.47
C ILE A 63 -7.82 -13.15 0.64
N PHE A 64 -8.60 -13.42 -0.41
CA PHE A 64 -8.37 -14.55 -1.30
C PHE A 64 -6.98 -14.51 -1.95
N ILE A 65 -6.58 -13.38 -2.52
CA ILE A 65 -5.29 -13.27 -3.22
C ILE A 65 -4.12 -13.34 -2.25
N LEU A 66 -4.23 -12.71 -1.08
CA LEU A 66 -3.21 -12.82 -0.03
C LEU A 66 -3.04 -14.28 0.44
N LEU A 67 -4.14 -15.04 0.55
CA LEU A 67 -4.08 -16.47 0.86
C LEU A 67 -3.44 -17.28 -0.27
N VAL A 68 -3.76 -16.99 -1.54
CA VAL A 68 -3.12 -17.64 -2.69
C VAL A 68 -1.61 -17.39 -2.68
N MET A 69 -1.17 -16.14 -2.46
CA MET A 69 0.25 -15.81 -2.36
C MET A 69 0.93 -16.56 -1.21
N LEU A 70 0.28 -16.63 -0.05
CA LEU A 70 0.81 -17.35 1.11
C LEU A 70 0.94 -18.86 0.83
N ILE A 71 -0.12 -19.50 0.31
CA ILE A 71 -0.14 -20.93 0.02
C ILE A 71 0.89 -21.30 -1.04
N THR A 72 0.95 -20.55 -2.15
CA THR A 72 1.90 -20.83 -3.24
C THR A 72 3.35 -20.65 -2.80
N SER A 73 3.62 -19.68 -1.92
CA SER A 73 4.96 -19.52 -1.32
C SER A 73 5.30 -20.62 -0.31
N LEU A 74 4.32 -21.09 0.48
CA LEU A 74 4.51 -22.25 1.35
C LEU A 74 4.80 -23.52 0.54
N VAL A 75 4.07 -23.73 -0.55
CA VAL A 75 4.31 -24.88 -1.44
C VAL A 75 5.72 -24.82 -2.04
N ALA A 76 6.17 -23.65 -2.50
CA ALA A 76 7.53 -23.45 -2.97
C ALA A 76 8.57 -23.85 -1.90
N LEU A 77 8.39 -23.40 -0.65
CA LEU A 77 9.24 -23.76 0.47
C LEU A 77 9.23 -25.26 0.81
N PHE A 78 8.06 -25.90 0.78
CA PHE A 78 7.95 -27.34 1.09
C PHE A 78 8.49 -28.23 -0.01
N MET A 79 8.46 -27.77 -1.26
CA MET A 79 9.02 -28.49 -2.41
C MET A 79 10.49 -28.18 -2.65
N GLU A 80 11.09 -27.28 -1.86
CA GLU A 80 12.48 -26.79 -2.04
C GLU A 80 12.71 -26.25 -3.47
N GLU A 81 11.69 -25.63 -4.04
CA GLU A 81 11.77 -25.01 -5.36
C GLU A 81 11.60 -23.49 -5.24
N PRO A 82 12.46 -22.70 -5.89
CA PRO A 82 12.36 -21.25 -5.82
C PRO A 82 11.07 -20.79 -6.49
N LEU A 83 10.38 -19.82 -5.85
CA LEU A 83 9.12 -19.26 -6.36
C LEU A 83 9.25 -18.77 -7.81
N ASN A 84 10.42 -18.22 -8.15
CA ASN A 84 10.75 -17.83 -9.51
C ASN A 84 12.24 -18.04 -9.83
N PRO A 85 12.60 -19.13 -10.54
CA PRO A 85 13.98 -19.40 -10.91
C PRO A 85 14.53 -18.42 -11.97
N SER A 86 13.69 -17.59 -12.59
CA SER A 86 14.12 -16.63 -13.62
C SER A 86 14.66 -15.32 -13.04
N LEU A 87 14.56 -15.12 -11.72
CA LEU A 87 15.10 -13.94 -11.04
C LEU A 87 16.62 -14.06 -10.88
N PRO A 88 17.35 -12.94 -10.80
CA PRO A 88 18.79 -12.97 -10.54
C PRO A 88 19.07 -13.36 -9.08
N LYS A 89 20.04 -14.26 -8.89
CA LYS A 89 20.48 -14.76 -7.58
C LYS A 89 21.74 -14.04 -7.12
N ASP A 90 21.60 -12.80 -6.67
CA ASP A 90 22.73 -11.94 -6.32
C ASP A 90 23.12 -12.03 -4.83
N GLY A 91 23.11 -13.25 -4.27
CA GLY A 91 23.64 -13.52 -2.92
C GLY A 91 23.17 -12.51 -1.86
N VAL A 92 21.88 -12.16 -1.88
CA VAL A 92 21.33 -11.10 -1.01
C VAL A 92 21.54 -11.52 0.45
N PRO A 93 22.28 -10.73 1.26
CA PRO A 93 22.55 -11.09 2.64
C PRO A 93 21.26 -11.22 3.44
N GLU A 94 21.16 -12.28 4.25
CA GLU A 94 19.97 -12.60 5.07
C GLU A 94 19.58 -11.44 6.01
N LEU A 95 20.56 -10.71 6.53
CA LEU A 95 20.36 -9.52 7.34
C LEU A 95 21.18 -8.35 6.79
N SER A 96 20.49 -7.35 6.24
CA SER A 96 21.10 -6.08 5.84
C SER A 96 20.41 -4.93 6.54
N PHE A 97 21.17 -4.18 7.34
CA PHE A 97 20.67 -2.97 7.99
C PHE A 97 20.17 -1.93 6.98
N GLN A 98 20.79 -1.84 5.81
CA GLN A 98 20.35 -0.97 4.74
C GLN A 98 18.97 -1.40 4.21
N ASN A 99 18.76 -2.69 3.97
CA ASN A 99 17.48 -3.21 3.50
C ASN A 99 16.38 -3.06 4.57
N ILE A 100 16.73 -3.23 5.86
CA ILE A 100 15.81 -2.96 6.97
C ILE A 100 15.42 -1.48 6.97
N ALA A 101 16.40 -0.56 6.91
CA ALA A 101 16.16 0.87 6.92
C ALA A 101 15.29 1.33 5.72
N MET A 102 15.46 0.72 4.55
CA MET A 102 14.58 0.97 3.40
C MET A 102 13.20 0.32 3.55
N GLY A 103 13.10 -0.85 4.19
CA GLY A 103 11.85 -1.58 4.39
C GLY A 103 10.91 -0.96 5.43
N VAL A 104 11.43 -0.32 6.48
CA VAL A 104 10.57 0.26 7.54
C VAL A 104 9.63 1.36 7.00
N PRO A 105 10.06 2.32 6.16
CA PRO A 105 9.16 3.27 5.51
C PRO A 105 8.06 2.59 4.68
N LEU A 106 8.37 1.54 3.93
CA LEU A 106 7.37 0.79 3.15
C LEU A 106 6.35 0.11 4.06
N LEU A 107 6.80 -0.53 5.15
CA LEU A 107 5.91 -1.12 6.14
C LEU A 107 5.05 -0.05 6.83
N LYS A 108 5.62 1.13 7.03
CA LYS A 108 4.86 2.26 7.59
C LYS A 108 3.78 2.75 6.61
N PHE A 109 4.10 2.85 5.32
CA PHE A 109 3.10 3.16 4.30
C PHE A 109 1.98 2.11 4.29
N ALA A 110 2.32 0.82 4.35
CA ALA A 110 1.35 -0.28 4.38
C ALA A 110 0.41 -0.25 5.59
N THR A 111 0.86 0.30 6.72
CA THR A 111 0.08 0.43 7.97
C THR A 111 -0.54 1.82 8.17
N GLY A 112 -0.48 2.68 7.14
CA GLY A 112 -0.88 4.10 7.16
C GLY A 112 -2.38 4.38 7.03
N PHE A 113 -3.25 3.67 7.75
CA PHE A 113 -4.71 3.86 7.65
C PHE A 113 -5.29 4.95 8.57
N GLN A 114 -4.48 5.56 9.43
CA GLN A 114 -4.94 6.44 10.52
C GLN A 114 -5.60 7.72 10.00
N SER A 115 -5.19 8.24 8.84
CA SER A 115 -5.74 9.46 8.23
C SER A 115 -7.17 9.29 7.68
N ILE A 116 -7.58 8.05 7.40
CA ILE A 116 -8.90 7.71 6.83
C ILE A 116 -9.87 7.25 7.95
N LEU A 117 -9.34 6.96 9.15
CA LEU A 117 -10.09 6.36 10.24
C LEU A 117 -11.32 7.20 10.64
N ALA A 118 -11.20 8.53 10.67
CA ALA A 118 -12.32 9.42 10.99
C ALA A 118 -13.46 9.33 9.95
N SER A 119 -13.14 9.37 8.65
CA SER A 119 -14.15 9.24 7.59
C SER A 119 -14.82 7.87 7.56
N VAL A 120 -14.09 6.79 7.84
CA VAL A 120 -14.65 5.42 7.90
C VAL A 120 -15.53 5.24 9.14
N THR A 121 -15.05 5.67 10.31
CA THR A 121 -15.78 5.50 11.58
C THR A 121 -17.06 6.33 11.64
N LYS A 122 -17.09 7.48 10.95
CA LYS A 122 -18.30 8.31 10.80
C LYS A 122 -19.48 7.56 10.19
N GLU A 123 -19.22 6.64 9.26
CA GLU A 123 -20.24 5.86 8.56
C GLU A 123 -20.66 4.57 9.32
N MET A 124 -20.06 4.30 10.49
CA MET A 124 -20.41 3.13 11.32
C MET A 124 -21.69 3.37 12.12
N LYS A 125 -22.56 2.36 12.21
CA LYS A 125 -23.83 2.44 12.96
C LYS A 125 -23.62 2.66 14.47
N ASN A 126 -22.68 1.96 15.10
CA ASN A 126 -22.41 2.01 16.55
C ASN A 126 -20.97 2.46 16.85
N LYS A 127 -20.70 3.76 16.70
CA LYS A 127 -19.34 4.32 16.81
C LYS A 127 -18.71 4.20 18.21
N THR A 128 -19.50 4.27 19.28
CA THR A 128 -18.98 4.33 20.66
C THR A 128 -18.45 2.98 21.13
N THR A 129 -19.19 1.90 20.84
CA THR A 129 -18.89 0.55 21.32
C THR A 129 -18.04 -0.26 20.34
N THR A 130 -18.22 -0.07 19.03
CA THR A 130 -17.64 -0.98 18.01
C THR A 130 -16.34 -0.47 17.39
N SER A 131 -16.05 0.83 17.48
CA SER A 131 -14.87 1.44 16.84
C SER A 131 -13.55 0.89 17.37
N TYR A 132 -13.38 0.85 18.69
CA TYR A 132 -12.17 0.35 19.34
C TYR A 132 -11.88 -1.11 18.94
N LEU A 133 -12.88 -1.99 19.09
CA LEU A 133 -12.75 -3.40 18.70
C LEU A 133 -12.42 -3.54 17.20
N SER A 134 -13.05 -2.75 16.33
CA SER A 134 -12.78 -2.78 14.89
C SER A 134 -11.35 -2.36 14.56
N ILE A 135 -10.81 -1.35 15.24
CA ILE A 135 -9.42 -0.88 15.06
C ILE A 135 -8.44 -1.96 15.51
N VAL A 136 -8.67 -2.57 16.69
CA VAL A 136 -7.81 -3.63 17.21
C VAL A 136 -7.81 -4.85 16.30
N LEU A 137 -9.00 -5.33 15.90
CA LEU A 137 -9.12 -6.47 14.99
C LEU A 137 -8.48 -6.19 13.63
N THR A 138 -8.69 -4.99 13.07
CA THR A 138 -8.07 -4.61 11.79
C THR A 138 -6.55 -4.58 11.91
N SER A 139 -6.02 -4.02 13.00
CA SER A 139 -4.56 -3.99 13.25
C SER A 139 -3.98 -5.38 13.42
N ALA A 140 -4.68 -6.28 14.12
CA ALA A 140 -4.29 -7.68 14.28
C ALA A 140 -4.28 -8.42 12.94
N VAL A 141 -5.30 -8.25 12.10
CA VAL A 141 -5.37 -8.84 10.76
C VAL A 141 -4.22 -8.34 9.89
N ILE A 142 -3.95 -7.03 9.88
CA ILE A 142 -2.82 -6.44 9.13
C ILE A 142 -1.49 -7.04 9.61
N PHE A 143 -1.28 -7.14 10.93
CA PHE A 143 -0.07 -7.74 11.50
C PHE A 143 0.12 -9.19 11.06
N VAL A 144 -0.92 -10.02 11.16
CA VAL A 144 -0.86 -11.44 10.77
C VAL A 144 -0.58 -11.57 9.28
N PHE A 145 -1.31 -10.87 8.40
CA PHE A 145 -1.12 -11.00 6.95
C PHE A 145 0.21 -10.40 6.47
N CYS A 146 0.57 -9.18 6.89
CA CYS A 146 1.81 -8.57 6.45
C CYS A 146 3.03 -9.32 7.01
N GLY A 147 2.98 -9.76 8.27
CA GLY A 147 4.04 -10.53 8.90
C GLY A 147 4.20 -11.91 8.25
N SER A 148 3.11 -12.67 8.10
CA SER A 148 3.18 -14.01 7.49
C SER A 148 3.60 -13.95 6.02
N LEU A 149 3.05 -13.03 5.22
CA LEU A 149 3.50 -12.88 3.84
C LEU A 149 4.97 -12.45 3.79
N GLY A 150 5.37 -11.40 4.51
CA GLY A 150 6.77 -10.93 4.49
C GLY A 150 7.78 -12.03 4.81
N VAL A 151 7.51 -12.84 5.84
CA VAL A 151 8.38 -13.97 6.22
C VAL A 151 8.31 -15.09 5.18
N VAL A 152 7.12 -15.59 4.85
CA VAL A 152 6.97 -16.77 3.99
C VAL A 152 7.41 -16.46 2.55
N THR A 153 6.95 -15.36 1.97
CA THR A 153 7.32 -14.98 0.60
C THR A 153 8.80 -14.60 0.52
N GLY A 154 9.33 -13.95 1.57
CA GLY A 154 10.75 -13.61 1.65
C GLY A 154 11.63 -14.85 1.66
N SER A 155 11.27 -15.85 2.46
CA SER A 155 11.98 -17.14 2.49
C SER A 155 11.83 -17.92 1.18
N ALA A 156 10.63 -17.93 0.57
CA ALA A 156 10.38 -18.65 -0.69
C ALA A 156 11.16 -18.08 -1.90
N LEU A 157 11.72 -16.88 -1.75
CA LEU A 157 12.60 -16.26 -2.72
C LEU A 157 14.06 -16.63 -2.54
N GLU A 158 14.49 -17.43 -1.55
CA GLU A 158 15.83 -18.07 -1.45
C GLU A 158 17.05 -17.20 -1.87
N GLY A 159 17.06 -15.91 -1.53
CA GLY A 159 18.14 -14.98 -1.87
C GLY A 159 18.13 -14.43 -3.32
N TYR A 160 17.08 -14.71 -4.09
CA TYR A 160 16.77 -14.06 -5.36
C TYR A 160 16.34 -12.60 -5.11
N GLN A 161 16.70 -11.70 -6.03
CA GLN A 161 16.29 -10.29 -5.91
C GLN A 161 14.79 -10.15 -6.15
N ALA A 162 14.07 -9.73 -5.11
CA ALA A 162 12.66 -9.41 -5.22
C ALA A 162 12.46 -8.20 -6.15
N PRO A 163 11.53 -8.27 -7.13
CA PRO A 163 11.11 -7.10 -7.89
C PRO A 163 10.54 -6.02 -6.96
N SER A 164 10.57 -4.76 -7.39
CA SER A 164 10.00 -3.62 -6.65
C SER A 164 8.52 -3.83 -6.27
N LEU A 165 7.80 -4.60 -7.07
CA LEU A 165 6.46 -5.11 -6.78
C LEU A 165 6.52 -6.63 -6.59
N SER A 166 6.32 -7.10 -5.37
CA SER A 166 6.48 -8.52 -5.02
C SER A 166 5.54 -9.45 -5.79
N THR A 167 4.38 -8.99 -6.25
CA THR A 167 3.47 -9.80 -7.07
C THR A 167 4.07 -10.22 -8.41
N LEU A 168 5.06 -9.46 -8.92
CA LEU A 168 5.79 -9.83 -10.13
C LEU A 168 6.66 -11.07 -9.95
N ALA A 169 6.96 -11.47 -8.70
CA ALA A 169 7.64 -12.73 -8.45
C ALA A 169 6.83 -13.95 -8.93
N TRP A 170 5.51 -13.83 -9.07
CA TRP A 170 4.67 -14.91 -9.63
C TRP A 170 4.70 -14.99 -11.16
N SER A 171 5.50 -14.17 -11.84
CA SER A 171 5.61 -14.25 -13.29
C SER A 171 6.24 -15.56 -13.73
N GLY A 172 5.57 -16.28 -14.63
CA GLY A 172 5.98 -17.62 -15.04
C GLY A 172 5.74 -18.72 -14.01
N TYR A 173 4.91 -18.48 -12.98
CA TYR A 173 4.61 -19.47 -11.95
C TYR A 173 4.15 -20.81 -12.56
N SER A 174 4.87 -21.89 -12.25
CA SER A 174 4.63 -23.25 -12.76
C SER A 174 4.32 -24.28 -11.66
N ALA A 175 4.50 -23.90 -10.38
CA ALA A 175 4.42 -24.82 -9.23
C ALA A 175 5.34 -26.05 -9.35
N GLY A 176 6.44 -25.95 -10.10
CA GLY A 176 7.37 -27.07 -10.35
C GLY A 176 6.92 -28.07 -11.41
N ILE A 177 5.74 -27.87 -12.02
CA ILE A 177 5.14 -28.86 -12.90
C ILE A 177 5.42 -28.49 -14.36
N LEU A 178 6.06 -29.41 -15.09
CA LEU A 178 6.25 -29.35 -16.54
C LEU A 178 5.50 -30.51 -17.20
N PRO A 179 4.66 -30.27 -18.25
CA PRO A 179 4.34 -28.96 -18.83
C PRO A 179 3.43 -28.11 -17.94
N ARG A 180 3.53 -26.78 -18.10
CA ARG A 180 2.85 -25.79 -17.25
C ARG A 180 1.31 -25.96 -17.29
N PRO A 181 0.65 -26.29 -16.16
CA PRO A 181 -0.79 -26.50 -16.15
C PRO A 181 -1.57 -25.18 -16.12
N LEU A 182 -2.77 -25.15 -16.72
CA LEU A 182 -3.59 -23.94 -16.89
C LEU A 182 -3.91 -23.21 -15.58
N TRP A 183 -4.07 -23.93 -14.47
CA TRP A 183 -4.39 -23.31 -13.19
C TRP A 183 -3.23 -22.42 -12.68
N THR A 184 -1.97 -22.75 -12.99
CA THR A 184 -0.81 -21.94 -12.60
C THR A 184 -0.76 -20.62 -13.37
N VAL A 185 -1.26 -20.62 -14.61
CA VAL A 185 -1.46 -19.41 -15.42
C VAL A 185 -2.50 -18.51 -14.79
N LEU A 186 -3.63 -19.07 -14.33
CA LEU A 186 -4.65 -18.31 -13.61
C LEU A 186 -4.08 -17.68 -12.33
N VAL A 187 -3.32 -18.44 -11.54
CA VAL A 187 -2.66 -17.95 -10.32
C VAL A 187 -1.73 -16.77 -10.63
N GLU A 188 -0.86 -16.89 -11.63
CA GLU A 188 0.01 -15.80 -12.09
C GLU A 188 -0.81 -14.53 -12.38
N TYR A 189 -1.84 -14.62 -13.23
CA TYR A 189 -2.64 -13.47 -13.61
C TYR A 189 -3.38 -12.84 -12.43
N PHE A 190 -3.97 -13.65 -11.55
CA PHE A 190 -4.68 -13.12 -10.37
C PHE A 190 -3.74 -12.38 -9.42
N VAL A 191 -2.54 -12.89 -9.19
CA VAL A 191 -1.55 -12.27 -8.30
C VAL A 191 -0.96 -11.00 -8.93
N ILE A 192 -0.56 -11.05 -10.20
CA ILE A 192 0.07 -9.91 -10.88
C ILE A 192 -0.90 -8.74 -11.07
N LEU A 193 -2.17 -9.00 -11.41
CA LEU A 193 -3.16 -7.94 -11.63
C LEU A 193 -3.73 -7.36 -10.33
N PHE A 194 -3.53 -8.04 -9.20
CA PHE A 194 -4.10 -7.65 -7.92
C PHE A 194 -3.80 -6.21 -7.50
N PRO A 195 -2.55 -5.69 -7.60
CA PRO A 195 -2.26 -4.32 -7.19
C PRO A 195 -3.06 -3.28 -7.98
N ALA A 196 -3.30 -3.52 -9.28
CA ALA A 196 -4.13 -2.65 -10.10
C ALA A 196 -5.59 -2.63 -9.61
N PHE A 197 -6.18 -3.80 -9.37
CA PHE A 197 -7.53 -3.90 -8.79
C PHE A 197 -7.59 -3.27 -7.39
N ASN A 198 -6.54 -3.44 -6.59
CA ASN A 198 -6.45 -2.91 -5.24
C ASN A 198 -6.45 -1.38 -5.23
N ILE A 199 -5.68 -0.75 -6.12
CA ILE A 199 -5.62 0.71 -6.27
C ILE A 199 -6.97 1.26 -6.75
N LEU A 200 -7.63 0.57 -7.68
CA LEU A 200 -8.93 0.98 -8.22
C LEU A 200 -10.01 1.13 -7.14
N THR A 201 -9.97 0.29 -6.10
CA THR A 201 -10.96 0.30 -5.02
C THR A 201 -10.51 1.10 -3.80
N SER A 202 -9.21 1.17 -3.49
CA SER A 202 -8.66 1.93 -2.35
C SER A 202 -8.42 3.41 -2.64
N GLY A 203 -8.04 3.76 -3.87
CA GLY A 203 -7.79 5.13 -4.31
C GLY A 203 -9.00 6.05 -4.08
N PRO A 204 -10.21 5.68 -4.52
CA PRO A 204 -11.42 6.49 -4.28
C PRO A 204 -11.72 6.73 -2.80
N ILE A 205 -11.48 5.75 -1.91
CA ILE A 205 -11.69 5.93 -0.46
C ILE A 205 -10.77 7.02 0.08
N THR A 206 -9.50 6.96 -0.30
CA THR A 206 -8.48 7.92 0.13
C THR A 206 -8.78 9.32 -0.41
N ALA A 207 -9.18 9.42 -1.68
CA ALA A 207 -9.56 10.69 -2.30
C ALA A 207 -10.82 11.31 -1.66
N ILE A 208 -11.83 10.49 -1.31
CA ILE A 208 -13.01 10.93 -0.57
C ILE A 208 -12.59 11.49 0.79
N ALA A 209 -11.80 10.76 1.57
CA ALA A 209 -11.34 11.20 2.89
C ALA A 209 -10.51 12.49 2.81
N LEU A 210 -9.60 12.59 1.84
CA LEU A 210 -8.81 13.81 1.62
C LEU A 210 -9.71 15.01 1.27
N SER A 211 -10.70 14.83 0.38
CA SER A 211 -11.63 15.89 0.03
C SER A 211 -12.49 16.36 1.21
N GLU A 212 -12.84 15.45 2.13
CA GLU A 212 -13.58 15.75 3.36
C GLU A 212 -12.72 16.52 4.36
N ASN A 213 -11.46 16.11 4.52
CA ASN A 213 -10.51 16.78 5.39
C ASN A 213 -10.17 18.19 4.89
N ILE A 214 -10.07 18.42 3.58
CA ILE A 214 -9.85 19.77 3.04
C ILE A 214 -11.12 20.63 3.18
N ALA A 215 -12.29 20.06 2.92
CA ALA A 215 -13.58 20.75 3.06
C ALA A 215 -13.87 21.21 4.50
N SER A 216 -13.30 20.55 5.51
CA SER A 216 -13.44 20.98 6.91
C SER A 216 -12.53 22.17 7.26
N MET A 217 -11.47 22.40 6.48
CA MET A 217 -10.50 23.48 6.71
C MET A 217 -10.76 24.72 5.83
N VAL A 218 -11.34 24.53 4.64
CA VAL A 218 -11.53 25.58 3.63
C VAL A 218 -13.00 25.64 3.21
N PRO A 219 -13.62 26.83 3.06
CA PRO A 219 -15.01 26.98 2.65
C PRO A 219 -15.21 26.71 1.14
N CYS A 220 -14.88 25.51 0.69
CA CYS A 220 -15.01 25.07 -0.69
C CYS A 220 -16.02 23.91 -0.79
N LYS A 221 -16.73 23.81 -1.93
CA LYS A 221 -17.69 22.73 -2.15
C LYS A 221 -16.96 21.38 -2.21
N GLN A 222 -17.34 20.45 -1.35
CA GLN A 222 -16.76 19.10 -1.29
C GLN A 222 -16.73 18.39 -2.65
N LYS A 223 -17.79 18.54 -3.48
CA LYS A 223 -17.84 17.96 -4.84
C LYS A 223 -16.73 18.48 -5.74
N PHE A 224 -16.38 19.76 -5.66
CA PHE A 224 -15.28 20.34 -6.43
C PHE A 224 -13.94 19.78 -5.95
N LEU A 225 -13.74 19.75 -4.62
CA LEU A 225 -12.52 19.20 -4.01
C LEU A 225 -12.29 17.72 -4.38
N ARG A 226 -13.36 16.91 -4.51
CA ARG A 226 -13.27 15.51 -4.97
C ARG A 226 -12.64 15.35 -6.35
N GLY A 227 -12.78 16.34 -7.24
CA GLY A 227 -12.09 16.34 -8.53
C GLY A 227 -10.66 16.83 -8.41
N VAL A 228 -10.45 17.94 -7.69
CA VAL A 228 -9.14 18.59 -7.56
C VAL A 228 -8.09 17.70 -6.91
N VAL A 229 -8.47 16.86 -5.93
CA VAL A 229 -7.54 15.94 -5.25
C VAL A 229 -6.87 14.93 -6.20
N TRP A 230 -7.42 14.70 -7.40
CA TRP A 230 -6.83 13.80 -8.40
C TRP A 230 -5.79 14.47 -9.31
N VAL A 231 -5.73 15.81 -9.34
CA VAL A 231 -4.79 16.55 -10.20
C VAL A 231 -3.35 16.25 -9.80
N LEU A 232 -3.04 16.33 -8.49
CA LEU A 232 -1.69 16.10 -8.00
C LEU A 232 -1.21 14.66 -8.25
N PRO A 233 -1.98 13.59 -7.90
CA PRO A 233 -1.62 12.22 -8.27
C PRO A 233 -1.44 12.01 -9.76
N LEU A 234 -2.26 12.64 -10.62
CA LEU A 234 -2.14 12.53 -12.07
C LEU A 234 -0.80 13.09 -12.55
N VAL A 235 -0.46 14.30 -12.13
CA VAL A 235 0.79 14.97 -12.49
C VAL A 235 1.98 14.16 -11.99
N LEU A 236 1.96 13.71 -10.73
CA LEU A 236 3.05 12.92 -10.16
C LEU A 236 3.22 11.58 -10.90
N SER A 237 2.14 10.87 -11.20
CA SER A 237 2.20 9.58 -11.90
C SER A 237 2.67 9.73 -13.36
N PHE A 238 2.48 10.91 -13.96
CA PHE A 238 2.97 11.19 -15.30
C PHE A 238 4.50 11.20 -15.37
N PHE A 239 5.17 11.64 -14.30
CA PHE A 239 6.63 11.75 -14.20
C PHE A 239 7.28 10.62 -13.40
N PHE A 240 6.60 10.08 -12.38
CA PHE A 240 7.11 9.06 -11.47
C PHE A 240 6.30 7.77 -11.60
N TYR A 241 6.93 6.70 -12.09
CA TYR A 241 6.30 5.39 -12.35
C TYR A 241 6.81 4.28 -11.39
N ASP A 242 7.87 4.53 -10.63
CA ASP A 242 8.39 3.59 -9.65
C ASP A 242 7.53 3.61 -8.36
N MET A 243 6.72 2.57 -8.20
CA MET A 243 5.82 2.40 -7.06
C MET A 243 6.57 2.20 -5.74
N GLY A 244 7.73 1.53 -5.76
CA GLY A 244 8.51 1.26 -4.56
C GLY A 244 9.06 2.56 -3.97
N LYS A 245 9.63 3.42 -4.83
CA LYS A 245 10.12 4.75 -4.44
C LYS A 245 8.98 5.64 -3.96
N ALA A 246 7.86 5.68 -4.69
CA ALA A 246 6.70 6.47 -4.29
C ALA A 246 6.13 6.02 -2.93
N ALA A 247 6.03 4.71 -2.69
CA ALA A 247 5.59 4.15 -1.41
C ALA A 247 6.56 4.46 -0.27
N ALA A 248 7.87 4.40 -0.51
CA ALA A 248 8.89 4.74 0.48
C ALA A 248 8.79 6.21 0.91
N PHE A 249 8.70 7.15 -0.05
CA PHE A 249 8.50 8.57 0.24
C PHE A 249 7.18 8.84 0.97
N ALA A 250 6.08 8.22 0.53
CA ALA A 250 4.80 8.33 1.23
C ALA A 250 4.91 7.79 2.67
N GLY A 251 5.63 6.68 2.88
CA GLY A 251 5.94 6.13 4.19
C GLY A 251 6.71 7.08 5.10
N LEU A 252 7.66 7.84 4.55
CA LEU A 252 8.38 8.88 5.28
C LEU A 252 7.43 9.96 5.82
N THR A 253 6.50 10.43 4.99
CA THR A 253 5.51 11.42 5.43
C THR A 253 4.60 10.90 6.55
N ALA A 254 4.32 9.60 6.55
CA ALA A 254 3.47 8.97 7.56
C ALA A 254 4.11 8.93 8.95
N TYR A 255 5.45 9.01 9.08
CA TYR A 255 6.09 9.19 10.40
C TYR A 255 5.67 10.51 11.04
N TYR A 256 5.77 11.60 10.29
CA TYR A 256 5.39 12.91 10.78
C TYR A 256 3.89 12.97 11.09
N VAL A 257 3.04 12.62 10.13
CA VAL A 257 1.58 12.77 10.23
C VAL A 257 0.96 11.84 11.29
N VAL A 258 1.49 10.63 11.46
CA VAL A 258 0.86 9.65 12.36
C VAL A 258 1.53 9.62 13.72
N PHE A 259 2.86 9.60 13.78
CA PHE A 259 3.56 9.32 15.04
C PHE A 259 4.13 10.56 15.72
N ILE A 260 4.29 11.67 15.00
CA ILE A 260 4.70 12.93 15.62
C ILE A 260 3.47 13.79 15.89
N SER A 261 2.64 14.07 14.88
CA SER A 261 1.51 14.96 15.08
C SER A 261 0.37 14.37 15.91
N MET A 262 0.04 13.08 15.81
CA MET A 262 -1.08 12.53 16.61
C MET A 262 -0.80 12.53 18.11
N PRO A 263 0.39 12.12 18.61
CA PRO A 263 0.70 12.24 20.03
C PRO A 263 0.75 13.70 20.51
N LEU A 264 1.26 14.63 19.68
CA LEU A 264 1.22 16.07 20.01
C LEU A 264 -0.22 16.59 20.12
N ILE A 265 -1.09 16.24 19.16
CA ILE A 265 -2.51 16.60 19.19
C ILE A 265 -3.18 16.00 20.43
N HIS A 266 -2.89 14.74 20.77
CA HIS A 266 -3.41 14.09 21.97
C HIS A 266 -3.00 14.84 23.25
N MET A 267 -1.73 15.22 23.37
CA MET A 267 -1.23 15.99 24.51
C MET A 267 -1.89 17.38 24.61
N VAL A 268 -2.05 18.09 23.49
CA VAL A 268 -2.74 19.39 23.47
C VAL A 268 -4.22 19.22 23.81
N ALA A 269 -4.89 18.23 23.23
CA ALA A 269 -6.30 17.94 23.48
C ALA A 269 -6.55 17.62 24.95
N ARG A 270 -5.67 16.85 25.60
CA ARG A 270 -5.77 16.52 27.03
C ARG A 270 -5.64 17.74 27.95
N ARG A 271 -4.90 18.77 27.51
CA ARG A 271 -4.80 20.05 28.24
C ARG A 271 -6.05 20.92 28.05
N GLN A 272 -6.75 20.78 26.93
CA GLN A 272 -7.95 21.57 26.61
C GLN A 272 -9.24 20.91 27.09
N VAL A 273 -9.31 19.58 27.09
CA VAL A 273 -10.48 18.79 27.48
C VAL A 273 -10.12 18.00 28.74
N THR A 274 -10.66 18.42 29.87
CA THR A 274 -10.40 17.81 31.18
C THR A 274 -11.26 16.55 31.45
N GLN A 275 -12.28 16.31 30.64
CA GLN A 275 -13.12 15.13 30.74
C GLN A 275 -12.42 13.91 30.14
N LYS A 276 -12.35 12.82 30.91
CA LYS A 276 -11.80 11.55 30.43
C LYS A 276 -12.67 10.97 29.33
N SER A 277 -12.06 10.73 28.18
CA SER A 277 -12.68 9.98 27.09
C SER A 277 -12.80 8.48 27.44
N PRO A 278 -13.84 7.76 26.98
CA PRO A 278 -13.92 6.30 27.09
C PRO A 278 -12.79 5.57 26.35
N TYR A 279 -12.02 6.27 25.52
CA TYR A 279 -10.85 5.75 24.80
C TYR A 279 -9.53 6.01 25.51
N GLU A 280 -9.54 6.66 26.68
CA GLU A 280 -8.34 6.89 27.48
C GLU A 280 -7.95 5.64 28.29
N GLY A 281 -6.67 5.28 28.24
CA GLY A 281 -6.10 4.17 29.00
C GLY A 281 -4.61 4.37 29.26
N TRP A 282 -3.90 3.27 29.52
CA TRP A 282 -2.45 3.28 29.73
C TRP A 282 -1.69 3.84 28.50
N HIS A 283 -2.22 3.60 27.30
CA HIS A 283 -1.72 4.11 26.02
C HIS A 283 -1.87 5.62 25.85
N SER A 284 -2.60 6.30 26.75
CA SER A 284 -2.81 7.76 26.73
C SER A 284 -1.83 8.55 27.61
N SER A 285 -0.81 7.87 28.17
CA SER A 285 0.23 8.48 29.01
C SER A 285 1.08 9.51 28.22
N GLU A 286 1.37 10.65 28.83
CA GLU A 286 2.25 11.67 28.24
C GLU A 286 3.68 11.18 28.08
N VAL A 287 4.15 10.33 29.00
CA VAL A 287 5.48 9.71 28.91
C VAL A 287 5.56 8.82 27.68
N LEU A 288 4.52 8.02 27.42
CA LEU A 288 4.46 7.17 26.23
C LEU A 288 4.42 8.02 24.95
N ALA A 289 3.66 9.11 24.94
CA ALA A 289 3.60 10.04 23.82
C ALA A 289 4.98 10.63 23.48
N TRP A 290 5.72 11.12 24.48
CA TRP A 290 7.09 11.62 24.28
C TRP A 290 8.06 10.54 23.84
N SER A 291 8.00 9.34 24.43
CA SER A 291 8.83 8.21 24.02
C SER A 291 8.60 7.84 22.56
N ILE A 292 7.35 7.84 22.09
CA ILE A 292 7.01 7.61 20.68
C ILE A 292 7.62 8.71 19.80
N ILE A 293 7.45 9.99 20.16
CA ILE A 293 7.96 11.11 19.37
C ILE A 293 9.48 11.02 19.23
N VAL A 294 10.21 10.80 20.33
CA VAL A 294 11.69 10.74 20.31
C VAL A 294 12.18 9.55 19.49
N PHE A 295 11.65 8.35 19.77
CA PHE A 295 12.05 7.13 19.06
C PHE A 295 11.76 7.24 17.56
N VAL A 296 10.57 7.71 17.20
CA VAL A 296 10.16 7.83 15.80
C VAL A 296 10.95 8.93 15.08
N SER A 297 11.26 10.05 15.74
CA SER A 297 12.10 11.09 15.14
C SER A 297 13.49 10.57 14.80
N PHE A 298 14.09 9.76 15.67
CA PHE A 298 15.37 9.09 15.39
C PHE A 298 15.28 8.14 14.19
N VAL A 299 14.26 7.27 14.17
CA VAL A 299 14.04 6.33 13.05
C VAL A 299 13.75 7.06 11.74
N PHE A 300 13.01 8.17 11.78
CA PHE A 300 12.73 9.01 10.62
C PHE A 300 14.01 9.60 10.02
N ILE A 301 14.89 10.16 10.85
CA ILE A 301 16.19 10.71 10.41
C ILE A 301 17.04 9.61 9.77
N LEU A 302 17.16 8.46 10.43
CA LEU A 302 17.92 7.31 9.94
C LEU A 302 17.40 6.85 8.56
N ASN A 303 16.09 6.61 8.46
CA ASN A 303 15.50 6.12 7.21
C ASN A 303 15.55 7.16 6.09
N THR A 304 15.42 8.45 6.42
CA THR A 304 15.57 9.54 5.43
C THR A 304 17.00 9.57 4.88
N TYR A 305 18.01 9.44 5.74
CA TYR A 305 19.40 9.37 5.32
C TYR A 305 19.63 8.22 4.33
N TYR A 306 19.24 6.99 4.70
CA TYR A 306 19.42 5.82 3.83
C TYR A 306 18.63 5.92 2.52
N LEU A 307 17.41 6.46 2.57
CA LEU A 307 16.60 6.62 1.37
C LEU A 307 17.23 7.62 0.40
N VAL A 308 17.72 8.76 0.90
CA VAL A 308 18.34 9.80 0.06
C VAL A 308 19.69 9.35 -0.50
N THR A 309 20.49 8.59 0.24
CA THR A 309 21.80 8.12 -0.25
C THR A 309 21.72 6.96 -1.24
N THR A 310 20.58 6.25 -1.28
CA THR A 310 20.40 5.05 -2.14
C THR A 310 19.60 5.36 -3.42
N LEU A 311 18.84 6.45 -3.44
CA LEU A 311 18.01 6.89 -4.56
C LEU A 311 18.78 7.72 -5.60
#